data_AF-A0A7V1HDE6-F1
#
_entry.id   AF-A0A7V1HDE6-F1
#
_cell.length_a   1.000
_cell.length_b   1.000
_cell.length_c   1.000
_cell.angle_alpha   90.00
_cell.angle_beta   90.00
_cell.angle_gamma   90.00
#
_symmetry.space_group_name_H-M   'P 1'
#
loop_
_entity.id
_entity.type
_entity.pdbx_description
1 polymer ?
#
loop_
_entity_poly.entity_id
_entity_poly.type
_entity_poly.pdbx_seq_one_letter_code
_entity_poly.pdbx_strand_id
1 'polypeptide(L)'
;MKFKLPFIFILLLILCVSCQEKIDQEKEDLIKQIYESMGESPNPDAEKVILLSFKYNLEENKVEKILDEYLSKYDEGYLSIKEAFEGKMSSKRENKTKYNIQHTIIELSSKYDISKDVLVSLIIDYIIWDNSEEGEY
;
A
#
# COMPACT_ATOMS: atom_id res chain seq x y z
N MET A 1 40.97 -40.61 -8.78
CA MET A 1 40.20 -39.73 -7.89
C MET A 1 39.38 -38.74 -8.72
N LYS A 2 38.12 -39.07 -9.05
CA LYS A 2 37.21 -38.15 -9.78
C LYS A 2 35.76 -38.35 -9.34
N PHE A 3 35.43 -37.97 -8.10
CA PHE A 3 34.06 -37.88 -7.59
C PHE A 3 34.00 -36.76 -6.55
N LYS A 4 33.98 -35.50 -7.00
CA LYS A 4 33.74 -34.34 -6.11
C LYS A 4 32.83 -33.27 -6.72
N LEU A 5 32.68 -33.20 -8.05
CA LEU A 5 31.75 -32.27 -8.70
C LEU A 5 30.24 -32.58 -8.55
N PRO A 6 29.75 -33.84 -8.65
CA PRO A 6 28.30 -34.08 -8.63
C PRO A 6 27.68 -33.83 -7.24
N PHE A 7 28.48 -33.96 -6.18
CA PHE A 7 28.00 -33.77 -4.81
C PHE A 7 27.72 -32.29 -4.50
N ILE A 8 28.54 -31.37 -5.03
CA ILE A 8 28.35 -29.93 -4.85
C ILE A 8 27.10 -29.46 -5.60
N PHE A 9 26.83 -30.02 -6.77
CA PHE A 9 25.65 -29.66 -7.58
C PHE A 9 24.34 -30.15 -6.94
N ILE A 10 24.34 -31.36 -6.36
CA ILE A 10 23.19 -31.89 -5.60
C ILE A 10 22.96 -31.09 -4.31
N LEU A 11 24.03 -30.69 -3.61
CA LEU A 11 23.93 -29.86 -2.41
C LEU A 11 23.34 -28.47 -2.74
N LEU A 12 23.72 -27.88 -3.87
CA LEU A 12 23.18 -26.60 -4.35
C LEU A 12 21.69 -26.70 -4.73
N LEU A 13 21.27 -27.82 -5.33
CA LEU A 13 19.86 -28.07 -5.65
C LEU A 13 19.01 -28.24 -4.39
N ILE A 14 19.51 -28.94 -3.36
CA ILE A 14 18.81 -29.09 -2.07
C ILE A 14 18.67 -27.73 -1.37
N LEU A 15 19.70 -26.88 -1.42
CA LEU A 15 19.65 -25.52 -0.86
C LEU A 15 18.62 -24.63 -1.56
N CYS A 16 18.43 -24.76 -2.88
CA CYS A 16 17.38 -24.04 -3.60
C CYS A 16 15.97 -24.48 -3.18
N VAL A 17 15.73 -25.78 -2.99
CA VAL A 17 14.41 -26.29 -2.56
C VAL A 17 14.08 -25.81 -1.14
N SER A 18 15.03 -25.86 -0.21
CA SER A 18 14.81 -25.34 1.15
C SER A 18 14.67 -23.82 1.23
N CYS A 19 15.16 -23.07 0.23
CA CYS A 19 14.91 -21.63 0.13
C CYS A 19 13.49 -21.34 -0.35
N GLN A 20 12.98 -22.16 -1.29
CA GLN A 20 11.63 -22.05 -1.81
C GLN A 20 10.59 -22.31 -0.72
N GLU A 21 10.74 -23.38 0.07
CA GLU A 21 9.82 -23.72 1.16
C GLU A 21 9.72 -22.61 2.22
N LYS A 22 10.84 -21.93 2.52
CA LYS A 22 10.83 -20.78 3.44
C LYS A 22 10.08 -19.58 2.88
N ILE A 23 10.29 -19.26 1.60
CA ILE A 23 9.59 -18.16 0.94
C ILE A 23 8.09 -18.44 0.88
N ASP A 24 7.71 -19.69 0.62
CA ASP A 24 6.31 -20.08 0.55
C ASP A 24 5.64 -20.06 1.93
N GLN A 25 6.36 -20.46 3.00
CA GLN A 25 5.89 -20.28 4.39
C GLN A 25 5.74 -18.80 4.77
N GLU A 26 6.72 -17.95 4.43
CA GLU A 26 6.64 -16.51 4.70
C GLU A 26 5.43 -15.87 3.99
N LYS A 27 5.13 -16.30 2.76
CA LYS A 27 3.93 -15.86 2.04
C LYS A 27 2.65 -16.33 2.70
N GLU A 28 2.59 -17.59 3.14
CA GLU A 28 1.41 -18.16 3.79
C GLU A 28 1.13 -17.45 5.12
N ASP A 29 2.16 -17.15 5.90
CA ASP A 29 2.06 -16.35 7.13
C ASP A 29 1.60 -14.91 6.83
N LEU A 30 2.09 -14.31 5.75
CA LEU A 30 1.71 -12.95 5.34
C LEU A 30 0.26 -12.89 4.85
N ILE A 31 -0.19 -13.89 4.08
CA ILE A 31 -1.60 -14.04 3.70
C ILE A 31 -2.47 -14.20 4.94
N LYS A 32 -2.05 -15.03 5.90
CA LYS A 32 -2.80 -15.24 7.14
C LYS A 32 -2.93 -13.96 7.96
N GLN A 33 -1.85 -13.19 8.09
CA GLN A 33 -1.89 -11.88 8.76
C GLN A 33 -2.83 -10.90 8.07
N ILE A 34 -2.83 -10.88 6.72
CA ILE A 34 -3.77 -10.08 5.93
C ILE A 34 -5.21 -10.48 6.25
N TYR A 35 -5.56 -11.77 6.17
CA TYR A 35 -6.91 -12.26 6.47
C TYR A 35 -7.34 -11.96 7.92
N GLU A 36 -6.43 -12.09 8.88
CA GLU A 36 -6.70 -11.76 10.29
C GLU A 36 -6.92 -10.25 10.50
N SER A 37 -6.20 -9.41 9.75
CA SER A 37 -6.34 -7.95 9.81
C SER A 37 -7.60 -7.42 9.09
N MET A 38 -8.04 -8.08 8.02
CA MET A 38 -9.22 -7.66 7.24
C MET A 38 -10.55 -7.85 7.99
N GLY A 39 -10.67 -8.84 8.88
CA GLY A 39 -11.94 -9.16 9.54
C GLY A 39 -13.13 -9.31 8.57
N GLU A 40 -14.37 -9.14 9.04
CA GLU A 40 -15.55 -8.96 8.17
C GLU A 40 -15.64 -7.51 7.66
N SER A 41 -14.56 -6.89 7.19
CA SER A 41 -14.63 -5.50 6.73
C SER A 41 -15.48 -5.41 5.45
N PRO A 42 -16.64 -4.73 5.46
CA PRO A 42 -17.44 -4.54 4.26
C PRO A 42 -16.96 -3.34 3.44
N ASN A 43 -15.86 -2.68 3.84
CA ASN A 43 -15.38 -1.45 3.21
C ASN A 43 -14.18 -1.74 2.27
N PRO A 44 -14.35 -1.62 0.94
CA PRO A 44 -13.28 -1.86 -0.02
C PRO A 44 -12.08 -0.92 0.16
N ASP A 45 -12.28 0.28 0.70
CA ASP A 45 -11.17 1.21 0.99
C ASP A 45 -10.28 0.73 2.14
N ALA A 46 -10.87 0.07 3.14
CA ALA A 46 -10.12 -0.51 4.25
C ALA A 46 -9.25 -1.68 3.76
N GLU A 47 -9.78 -2.51 2.85
CA GLU A 47 -9.04 -3.60 2.23
C GLU A 47 -7.83 -3.08 1.43
N LYS A 48 -8.02 -2.03 0.62
CA LYS A 48 -6.94 -1.37 -0.13
C LYS A 48 -5.83 -0.86 0.81
N VAL A 49 -6.20 -0.18 1.90
CA VAL A 49 -5.25 0.36 2.89
C VAL A 49 -4.44 -0.76 3.55
N ILE A 50 -5.10 -1.84 3.98
CA ILE A 50 -4.45 -2.99 4.59
C ILE A 50 -3.42 -3.58 3.62
N LEU A 51 -3.81 -3.89 2.39
CA LEU A 51 -2.92 -4.51 1.40
C LEU A 51 -1.72 -3.62 1.02
N LEU A 52 -1.94 -2.31 0.91
CA LEU A 52 -0.85 -1.36 0.69
C LEU A 52 0.09 -1.25 1.90
N SER A 53 -0.43 -1.32 3.12
CA SER A 53 0.37 -1.32 4.35
C SER A 53 1.35 -2.51 4.39
N PHE A 54 0.88 -3.70 4.00
CA PHE A 54 1.73 -4.88 3.86
C PHE A 54 2.74 -4.75 2.72
N LYS A 55 2.31 -4.30 1.52
CA LYS A 55 3.19 -4.15 0.35
C LYS A 55 4.38 -3.23 0.62
N TYR A 56 4.15 -2.15 1.35
CA TYR A 56 5.16 -1.14 1.64
C TYR A 56 5.80 -1.29 3.02
N ASN A 57 5.42 -2.30 3.79
CA ASN A 57 5.87 -2.52 5.18
C ASN A 57 5.70 -1.25 6.05
N LEU A 58 4.50 -0.69 5.99
CA LEU A 58 4.10 0.49 6.75
C LEU A 58 2.96 0.13 7.69
N GLU A 59 2.85 0.86 8.81
CA GLU A 59 1.69 0.72 9.69
C GLU A 59 0.41 1.15 8.96
N GLU A 60 -0.66 0.35 9.09
CA GLU A 60 -1.96 0.60 8.43
C GLU A 60 -2.49 2.01 8.67
N ASN A 61 -2.53 2.45 9.93
CA ASN A 61 -2.95 3.81 10.33
C ASN A 61 -2.07 4.91 9.71
N LYS A 62 -0.79 4.61 9.46
CA LYS A 62 0.11 5.53 8.77
C LYS A 62 -0.29 5.66 7.29
N VAL A 63 -0.55 4.53 6.63
CA VAL A 63 -1.02 4.50 5.22
C VAL A 63 -2.34 5.22 5.07
N GLU A 64 -3.32 4.92 5.93
CA GLU A 64 -4.63 5.57 5.94
C GLU A 64 -4.50 7.10 6.00
N LYS A 65 -3.71 7.62 6.96
CA LYS A 65 -3.49 9.07 7.11
C LYS A 65 -2.76 9.70 5.92
N ILE A 66 -1.78 9.01 5.35
CA ILE A 66 -1.06 9.50 4.16
C ILE A 66 -2.02 9.66 2.99
N LEU A 67 -2.83 8.63 2.72
CA LEU A 67 -3.79 8.64 1.63
C LEU A 67 -4.88 9.67 1.88
N ASP A 68 -5.43 9.75 3.09
CA ASP A 68 -6.43 10.75 3.47
C ASP A 68 -5.94 12.20 3.26
N GLU A 69 -4.72 12.52 3.70
CA GLU A 69 -4.13 13.85 3.51
C GLU A 69 -3.76 14.16 2.05
N TYR A 70 -3.45 13.13 1.26
CA TYR A 70 -3.21 13.30 -0.17
C TYR A 70 -4.53 13.51 -0.93
N LEU A 71 -5.49 12.60 -0.77
CA LEU A 71 -6.76 12.59 -1.49
C LEU A 71 -7.60 13.81 -1.14
N SER A 72 -7.66 14.24 0.12
CA SER A 72 -8.34 15.48 0.50
C SER A 72 -7.80 16.74 -0.21
N LYS A 73 -6.56 16.72 -0.72
CA LYS A 73 -5.95 17.83 -1.49
C LYS A 73 -6.16 17.69 -3.01
N TYR A 74 -6.34 16.48 -3.54
CA TYR A 74 -6.26 16.20 -4.99
C TYR A 74 -7.46 15.46 -5.58
N ASP A 75 -8.34 14.90 -4.77
CA ASP A 75 -9.53 14.15 -5.17
C ASP A 75 -10.78 14.81 -4.58
N GLU A 76 -11.50 15.53 -5.44
CA GLU A 76 -12.76 16.21 -5.07
C GLU A 76 -13.87 15.20 -4.72
N GLY A 77 -13.84 14.00 -5.31
CA GLY A 77 -14.81 12.92 -5.04
C GLY A 77 -14.60 12.34 -3.64
N TYR A 78 -13.36 11.97 -3.33
CA TYR A 78 -12.96 11.49 -1.99
C TYR A 78 -13.33 12.50 -0.89
N LEU A 79 -12.97 13.77 -1.07
CA LEU A 79 -13.27 14.81 -0.09
C LEU A 79 -14.79 14.94 0.15
N SER A 80 -15.58 14.90 -0.92
CA SER A 80 -17.04 14.99 -0.84
C SER A 80 -17.67 13.80 -0.09
N ILE A 81 -17.18 12.59 -0.33
CA ILE A 81 -17.64 11.38 0.36
C ILE A 81 -17.27 11.45 1.84
N LYS A 82 -16.03 11.82 2.15
CA LYS A 82 -15.55 11.95 3.53
C LYS A 82 -16.34 12.98 4.32
N GLU A 83 -16.58 14.16 3.76
CA GLU A 83 -17.38 15.21 4.41
C GLU A 83 -18.82 14.75 4.70
N ALA A 84 -19.41 13.95 3.80
CA ALA A 84 -20.73 13.36 3.99
C ALA A 84 -20.75 12.34 5.14
N PHE A 85 -19.72 11.49 5.23
CA PHE A 85 -19.57 10.51 6.33
C PHE A 85 -19.29 11.18 7.68
N GLU A 86 -18.48 12.23 7.71
CA GLU A 86 -18.16 12.96 8.95
C GLU A 86 -19.28 13.92 9.40
N GLY A 87 -20.36 14.05 8.63
CA GLY A 87 -21.46 14.98 8.93
C GLY A 87 -21.03 16.45 8.92
N LYS A 88 -19.88 16.76 8.30
CA LYS A 88 -19.33 18.11 8.21
C LYS A 88 -19.68 18.69 6.84
N MET A 89 -20.80 19.42 6.75
CA MET A 89 -21.01 20.32 5.61
C MET A 89 -20.04 21.51 5.74
N SER A 90 -18.87 21.41 5.11
CA SER A 90 -17.94 22.53 5.08
C SER A 90 -18.43 23.57 4.06
N SER A 91 -18.95 24.67 4.60
CA SER A 91 -19.32 25.85 3.82
C SER A 91 -18.06 26.69 3.57
N LYS A 92 -17.13 26.21 2.75
CA LYS A 92 -16.09 27.07 2.14
C LYS A 92 -15.28 26.32 1.09
N ARG A 93 -15.61 26.60 -0.18
CA ARG A 93 -14.65 26.55 -1.30
C ARG A 93 -13.55 27.60 -1.04
N GLU A 94 -12.68 27.36 -0.09
CA GLU A 94 -11.53 28.24 0.15
C GLU A 94 -10.38 27.82 -0.75
N ASN A 95 -10.18 28.64 -1.78
CA ASN A 95 -9.01 28.77 -2.61
C ASN A 95 -8.40 27.47 -3.15
N LYS A 96 -8.56 27.30 -4.48
CA LYS A 96 -7.65 26.58 -5.37
C LYS A 96 -6.23 27.17 -5.26
N THR A 97 -5.59 27.02 -4.11
CA THR A 97 -4.14 27.04 -4.04
C THR A 97 -3.74 25.88 -4.94
N LYS A 98 -3.06 26.18 -6.04
CA LYS A 98 -2.61 25.18 -7.00
C LYS A 98 -1.65 24.26 -6.25
N TYR A 99 -2.19 23.20 -5.66
CA TYR A 99 -1.41 22.27 -4.85
C TYR A 99 -0.34 21.66 -5.76
N ASN A 100 0.91 21.79 -5.35
CA ASN A 100 2.03 21.25 -6.08
C ASN A 100 2.29 19.84 -5.54
N ILE A 101 2.04 18.82 -6.37
CA ILE A 101 2.24 17.41 -6.02
C ILE A 101 3.64 17.20 -5.44
N GLN A 102 4.68 17.81 -6.02
CA GLN A 102 6.05 17.68 -5.50
C GLN A 102 6.18 18.24 -4.07
N HIS A 103 5.53 19.36 -3.77
CA HIS A 103 5.53 19.94 -2.43
C HIS A 103 4.78 19.03 -1.45
N THR A 104 3.61 18.50 -1.83
CA THR A 104 2.87 17.57 -0.98
C THR A 104 3.66 16.30 -0.70
N ILE A 105 4.35 15.74 -1.70
CA ILE A 105 5.22 14.57 -1.50
C ILE A 105 6.35 14.89 -0.53
N ILE A 106 7.00 16.07 -0.64
CA ILE A 106 8.06 16.49 0.30
C ILE A 106 7.51 16.65 1.72
N GLU A 107 6.36 17.28 1.86
CA GLU A 107 5.68 17.52 3.14
C GLU A 107 5.31 16.20 3.83
N LEU A 108 4.59 15.31 3.13
CA LEU A 108 4.16 14.02 3.66
C LEU A 108 5.35 13.09 3.95
N SER A 109 6.34 13.03 3.05
CA SER A 109 7.58 12.26 3.28
C SER A 109 8.28 12.67 4.56
N SER A 110 8.36 13.98 4.82
CA SER A 110 8.98 14.52 6.03
C SER A 110 8.11 14.29 7.28
N LYS A 111 6.79 14.42 7.15
CA LYS A 111 5.82 14.30 8.25
C LYS A 111 5.71 12.87 8.77
N TYR A 112 5.73 11.87 7.89
CA TYR A 112 5.51 10.46 8.24
C TYR A 112 6.81 9.64 8.33
N ASP A 113 7.95 10.29 8.12
CA ASP A 113 9.27 9.67 8.08
C ASP A 113 9.31 8.49 7.11
N ILE A 114 8.99 8.77 5.84
CA ILE A 114 9.00 7.79 4.75
C ILE A 114 9.80 8.34 3.57
N SER A 115 10.47 7.46 2.84
CA SER A 115 11.18 7.88 1.63
C SER A 115 10.18 8.39 0.58
N LYS A 116 10.59 9.42 -0.17
CA LYS A 116 9.75 10.00 -1.23
C LYS A 116 9.40 8.97 -2.30
N ASP A 117 10.31 8.05 -2.59
CA ASP A 117 10.11 7.01 -3.59
C ASP A 117 9.00 6.04 -3.15
N VAL A 118 9.06 5.57 -1.90
CA VAL A 118 8.00 4.72 -1.31
C VAL A 118 6.65 5.45 -1.30
N LEU A 119 6.63 6.72 -0.92
CA LEU A 119 5.41 7.52 -0.90
C LEU A 119 4.79 7.68 -2.29
N VAL A 120 5.61 7.98 -3.30
CA VAL A 120 5.14 8.15 -4.69
C VAL A 120 4.60 6.82 -5.22
N SER A 121 5.30 5.71 -4.99
CA SER A 121 4.84 4.38 -5.41
C SER A 121 3.53 3.99 -4.72
N LEU A 122 3.40 4.26 -3.42
CA LEU A 122 2.17 4.02 -2.66
C LEU A 122 0.98 4.78 -3.23
N ILE A 123 1.16 6.07 -3.54
CA ILE A 123 0.10 6.91 -4.13
C ILE A 123 -0.27 6.41 -5.53
N ILE A 124 0.73 6.09 -6.38
CA ILE A 124 0.48 5.59 -7.73
C ILE A 124 -0.29 4.27 -7.69
N ASP A 125 0.11 3.33 -6.83
CA ASP A 125 -0.55 2.04 -6.71
C ASP A 125 -2.01 2.19 -6.25
N TYR A 126 -2.26 3.08 -5.29
CA TYR A 126 -3.62 3.40 -4.85
C TYR A 126 -4.46 3.93 -6.00
N ILE A 127 -3.96 4.92 -6.75
CA ILE A 127 -4.67 5.52 -7.89
C ILE A 127 -4.93 4.49 -9.01
N ILE A 128 -3.95 3.65 -9.34
CA ILE A 128 -4.11 2.61 -10.36
C ILE A 128 -5.21 1.64 -9.96
N TRP A 129 -5.22 1.22 -8.69
CA TRP A 129 -6.24 0.32 -8.18
C TRP A 129 -7.62 0.97 -8.27
N ASP A 130 -7.75 2.20 -7.80
CA ASP A 130 -9.03 2.91 -7.79
C ASP A 130 -9.63 3.07 -9.19
N ASN A 131 -8.81 3.44 -10.18
CA ASN A 131 -9.24 3.54 -11.57
C ASN A 131 -9.53 2.19 -12.24
N SER A 132 -8.96 1.09 -11.73
CA SER A 132 -9.21 -0.25 -12.28
C SER A 132 -10.62 -0.76 -11.94
N GLU A 133 -11.22 -0.25 -10.87
CA GLU A 133 -12.60 -0.56 -10.49
C GLU A 133 -13.63 0.27 -11.28
N GLU A 134 -13.26 1.46 -11.75
CA GLU A 134 -14.14 2.29 -12.61
C GLU A 134 -14.21 1.81 -14.08
N GLY A 135 -13.29 0.92 -14.50
CA GLY A 135 -13.15 0.45 -15.88
C GLY A 135 -14.00 -0.76 -16.28
N GLU A 136 -14.79 -1.34 -15.38
CA GLU A 136 -15.69 -2.46 -15.67
C GLU A 136 -17.11 -1.98 -16.01
N TYR A 137 -17.30 -1.33 -17.18
CA TYR A 137 -18.63 -1.11 -17.79
C TYR A 137 -18.58 -1.19 -19.33
#